data_AF-A0A645EFN7-F1
#
_entry.id   AF-A0A645EFN7-F1
#
_cell.length_a   1.000
_cell.length_b   1.000
_cell.length_c   1.000
_cell.angle_alpha   90.00
_cell.angle_beta   90.00
_cell.angle_gamma   90.00
#
_symmetry.space_group_name_H-M   'P 1'
#
loop_
_entity.id
_entity.type
_entity.pdbx_description
1 polymer ?
#
loop_
_entity_poly.entity_id
_entity_poly.type
_entity_poly.pdbx_seq_one_letter_code
_entity_poly.pdbx_strand_id
1 'polypeptide(L)'
;MISFILLNYLVVFIAFAMIRAQQLPPNRGDITIEQFAENYNYYCKYYDVNDRFYMDQNGQLVDKYPDRVVDKDMIHISTFGTDFAYDPTEELPRFNYSIENANLKEVSFVYGVENKDHWTDMEKTQQYLIAMAFGCTDKEVKLFFPNTLNVVLSKMKYVDNFNFTYGDTRYFCNVEKIGYIGNDYITPIEDGQKAYYKMNFAVTKDKEESD
;
A
#
# COMPACT_ATOMS: atom_id res chain seq x y z
N MET A 1 -0.31 22.34 -42.07
CA MET A 1 -1.47 22.20 -41.17
C MET A 1 -1.61 20.78 -40.63
N ILE A 2 -1.79 19.76 -41.49
CA ILE A 2 -1.92 18.34 -41.06
C ILE A 2 -0.70 17.84 -40.26
N SER A 3 0.53 18.13 -40.71
CA SER A 3 1.75 17.71 -40.01
C SER A 3 1.90 18.31 -38.60
N PHE A 4 1.42 19.55 -38.40
CA PHE A 4 1.41 20.19 -37.09
C PHE A 4 0.37 19.56 -36.15
N ILE A 5 -0.80 19.20 -36.67
CA ILE A 5 -1.84 18.51 -35.91
C ILE A 5 -1.35 17.11 -35.47
N LEU A 6 -0.73 16.35 -36.37
CA LEU A 6 -0.16 15.03 -36.05
C LEU A 6 0.95 15.11 -34.99
N LEU A 7 1.82 16.13 -35.06
CA LEU A 7 2.86 16.35 -34.05
C LEU A 7 2.25 16.61 -32.67
N ASN A 8 1.19 17.43 -32.58
CA ASN A 8 0.51 17.68 -31.32
C ASN A 8 -0.13 16.42 -30.74
N TYR A 9 -0.80 15.61 -31.57
CA TYR A 9 -1.35 14.33 -31.13
C TYR A 9 -0.27 13.37 -30.63
N LEU A 10 0.88 13.32 -31.31
CA LEU A 10 2.01 12.50 -30.87
C LEU A 10 2.55 12.97 -29.52
N VAL A 11 2.74 14.28 -29.32
CA VAL A 11 3.21 14.83 -28.04
C VAL A 11 2.24 14.53 -26.90
N VAL A 12 0.94 14.72 -27.11
CA VAL A 12 -0.09 14.38 -26.12
C VAL A 12 -0.11 12.89 -25.82
N PHE A 13 0.02 12.05 -26.85
CA PHE A 13 0.07 10.60 -26.69
C PHE A 13 1.30 10.16 -25.87
N ILE A 14 2.48 10.71 -26.16
CA ILE A 14 3.70 10.41 -25.40
C ILE A 14 3.56 10.89 -23.96
N ALA A 15 3.05 12.10 -23.72
CA ALA A 15 2.78 12.60 -22.37
C ALA A 15 1.84 11.68 -21.60
N PHE A 16 0.75 11.24 -22.24
CA PHE A 16 -0.19 10.30 -21.64
C PHE A 16 0.47 8.94 -21.34
N ALA A 17 1.24 8.39 -22.26
CA ALA A 17 1.96 7.13 -22.07
C ALA A 17 2.98 7.22 -20.91
N MET A 18 3.69 8.35 -20.78
CA MET A 18 4.63 8.59 -19.67
C MET A 18 3.90 8.64 -18.33
N ILE A 19 2.77 9.35 -18.24
CA ILE A 19 1.95 9.41 -17.02
C ILE A 19 1.48 8.00 -16.63
N ARG A 20 1.05 7.19 -17.61
CA ARG A 20 0.62 5.81 -17.36
C ARG A 20 1.77 4.91 -16.92
N ALA A 21 2.96 5.10 -17.49
CA ALA A 21 4.12 4.27 -17.15
C ALA A 21 4.56 4.48 -15.70
N GLN A 22 4.43 5.70 -15.19
CA GLN A 22 4.73 6.03 -13.79
C GLN A 22 3.71 5.46 -12.78
N GLN A 23 2.53 5.04 -13.22
CA GLN A 23 1.55 4.41 -12.32
C GLN A 23 1.84 2.91 -12.11
N LEU A 24 2.67 2.32 -12.97
CA LEU A 24 3.04 0.91 -12.89
C LEU A 24 4.24 0.72 -11.95
N PRO A 25 4.31 -0.41 -11.22
CA PRO A 25 5.48 -0.71 -10.41
C PRO A 25 6.71 -0.85 -11.31
N PRO A 26 7.88 -0.34 -10.90
CA PRO A 26 9.10 -0.39 -11.71
C PRO A 26 9.56 -1.83 -11.97
N ASN A 27 9.44 -2.72 -10.99
CA ASN A 27 9.69 -4.15 -11.13
C ASN A 27 8.39 -4.93 -11.31
N ARG A 28 8.33 -5.81 -12.31
CA ARG A 28 7.09 -6.49 -12.76
C ARG A 28 7.29 -7.98 -13.05
N GLY A 29 6.24 -8.77 -12.87
CA GLY A 29 6.18 -10.23 -13.00
C GLY A 29 6.32 -10.92 -11.66
N ASP A 30 7.01 -12.06 -11.67
CA ASP A 30 7.61 -12.63 -10.47
C ASP A 30 8.76 -11.71 -10.03
N ILE A 31 8.71 -11.23 -8.79
CA ILE A 31 9.69 -10.31 -8.24
C ILE A 31 10.31 -10.86 -6.96
N THR A 32 11.55 -10.47 -6.68
CA THR A 32 12.23 -10.79 -5.42
C THR A 32 11.78 -9.85 -4.29
N ILE A 33 12.19 -10.14 -3.06
CA ILE A 33 11.96 -9.24 -1.92
C ILE A 33 12.66 -7.88 -2.08
N GLU A 34 13.84 -7.86 -2.68
CA GLU A 34 14.59 -6.64 -2.98
C GLU A 34 13.84 -5.78 -4.01
N GLN A 35 13.34 -6.38 -5.08
CA GLN A 35 12.53 -5.70 -6.08
C GLN A 35 11.19 -5.20 -5.52
N PHE A 36 10.61 -5.92 -4.56
CA PHE A 36 9.45 -5.45 -3.81
C PHE A 36 9.80 -4.20 -2.98
N ALA A 37 10.94 -4.18 -2.29
CA ALA A 37 11.40 -3.01 -1.54
C ALA A 37 11.62 -1.79 -2.43
N GLU A 38 12.20 -1.98 -3.63
CA GLU A 38 12.32 -0.93 -4.64
C GLU A 38 10.95 -0.39 -5.08
N ASN A 39 9.99 -1.27 -5.36
CA ASN A 39 8.63 -0.87 -5.71
C ASN A 39 7.93 -0.13 -4.56
N TYR A 40 8.11 -0.59 -3.32
CA TYR A 40 7.54 0.03 -2.13
C TYR A 40 8.07 1.47 -1.95
N ASN A 41 9.39 1.62 -1.99
CA ASN A 41 10.04 2.93 -1.88
C ASN A 41 9.69 3.85 -3.06
N TYR A 42 9.52 3.29 -4.26
CA TYR A 42 9.03 4.03 -5.42
C TYR A 42 7.66 4.66 -5.14
N TYR A 43 6.70 3.89 -4.62
CA TYR A 43 5.37 4.41 -4.34
C TYR A 43 5.31 5.35 -3.14
N CYS A 44 6.13 5.13 -2.10
CA CYS A 44 6.33 6.11 -1.03
C CYS A 44 6.74 7.47 -1.59
N LYS A 45 7.75 7.48 -2.47
CA LYS A 45 8.21 8.72 -3.14
C LYS A 45 7.18 9.29 -4.11
N TYR A 46 6.50 8.45 -4.89
CA TYR A 46 5.55 8.88 -5.91
C TYR A 46 4.33 9.59 -5.32
N TYR A 47 3.84 9.10 -4.17
CA TYR A 47 2.68 9.66 -3.47
C TYR A 47 3.04 10.61 -2.31
N ASP A 48 4.33 10.89 -2.12
CA ASP A 48 4.86 11.70 -1.01
C ASP A 48 4.34 11.20 0.36
N VAL A 49 4.48 9.89 0.59
CA VAL A 49 4.09 9.22 1.83
C VAL A 49 5.28 8.51 2.45
N ASN A 50 5.27 8.39 3.77
CA ASN A 50 6.30 7.68 4.53
C ASN A 50 7.71 8.25 4.29
N ASP A 51 7.89 9.53 4.59
CA ASP A 51 9.16 10.24 4.45
C ASP A 51 10.21 9.80 5.49
N ARG A 52 9.77 9.27 6.64
CA ARG A 52 10.62 8.77 7.72
C ARG A 52 11.21 7.39 7.47
N PHE A 53 10.43 6.42 6.99
CA PHE A 53 10.92 5.06 6.83
C PHE A 53 11.23 4.76 5.36
N TYR A 54 12.13 3.82 5.14
CA TYR A 54 12.33 3.18 3.84
C TYR A 54 12.38 1.68 4.03
N MET A 55 11.99 0.93 3.00
CA MET A 55 12.16 -0.51 2.99
C MET A 55 13.57 -0.86 2.54
N ASP A 56 14.31 -1.62 3.33
CA ASP A 56 15.61 -2.15 2.95
C ASP A 56 15.47 -3.33 1.97
N GLN A 57 16.60 -3.81 1.43
CA GLN A 57 16.63 -4.94 0.49
C GLN A 57 16.07 -6.26 1.05
N ASN A 58 15.90 -6.36 2.37
CA ASN A 58 15.36 -7.52 3.06
C ASN A 58 13.85 -7.37 3.37
N GLY A 59 13.21 -6.31 2.88
CA GLY A 59 11.80 -6.01 3.14
C GLY A 59 11.53 -5.32 4.48
N GLN A 60 12.56 -4.98 5.26
CA GLN A 60 12.36 -4.38 6.58
C GLN A 60 12.21 -2.87 6.49
N LEU A 61 11.27 -2.30 7.24
CA LEU A 61 11.17 -0.85 7.39
C LEU A 61 12.28 -0.35 8.31
N VAL A 62 13.08 0.58 7.81
CA VAL A 62 14.22 1.20 8.50
C VAL A 62 13.97 2.70 8.60
N ASP A 63 14.24 3.27 9.78
CA ASP A 63 14.15 4.71 10.03
C ASP A 63 15.29 5.45 9.35
N LYS A 64 14.99 6.48 8.55
CA LYS A 64 15.99 7.37 7.93
C LYS A 64 16.62 8.34 8.93
N TYR A 65 15.94 8.60 10.05
CA TYR A 65 16.36 9.57 11.05
C TYR A 65 16.28 8.99 12.47
N PRO A 66 17.08 7.93 12.77
CA PRO A 66 17.01 7.25 14.07
C PRO A 66 17.31 8.18 15.26
N ASP A 67 18.09 9.25 15.03
CA ASP A 67 18.49 10.22 16.05
C ASP A 67 17.58 11.47 16.12
N ARG A 68 16.58 11.60 15.23
CA ARG A 68 15.63 12.72 15.31
C ARG A 68 14.60 12.44 16.39
N VAL A 69 14.62 13.28 17.42
CA VAL A 69 13.46 13.47 18.30
C VAL A 69 12.39 14.17 17.47
N VAL A 70 11.40 13.40 17.00
CA VAL A 70 10.28 13.96 16.24
C VAL A 70 9.40 14.71 17.21
N ASP A 71 9.15 15.99 16.89
CA ASP A 71 8.19 16.80 17.63
C ASP A 71 6.81 16.18 17.42
N LYS A 72 6.10 15.91 18.51
CA LYS A 72 4.82 15.17 18.49
C LYS A 72 3.72 15.92 17.71
N ASP A 73 3.99 17.17 17.39
CA ASP A 73 3.10 18.12 16.72
C ASP A 73 3.34 18.23 15.20
N MET A 74 4.26 17.43 14.62
CA MET A 74 4.56 17.50 13.18
C MET A 74 3.51 16.74 12.37
N ILE A 75 2.48 17.47 11.92
CA ILE A 75 1.42 16.95 11.05
C ILE A 75 1.95 16.81 9.61
N HIS A 76 2.10 15.58 9.14
CA HIS A 76 2.32 15.31 7.71
C HIS A 76 0.98 15.02 7.04
N ILE A 77 0.64 15.82 6.02
CA ILE A 77 -0.54 15.61 5.16
C ILE A 77 -0.10 14.73 3.99
N SER A 78 -0.59 13.50 3.94
CA SER A 78 -0.29 12.57 2.86
C SER A 78 -1.29 12.70 1.71
N THR A 79 -0.90 12.34 0.48
CA THR A 79 -1.80 12.29 -0.68
C THR A 79 -3.00 11.34 -0.46
N PHE A 80 -2.91 10.39 0.48
CA PHE A 80 -4.00 9.50 0.86
C PHE A 80 -4.95 10.11 1.92
N GLY A 81 -4.72 11.35 2.34
CA GLY A 81 -5.57 12.06 3.31
C GLY A 81 -5.40 11.58 4.74
N THR A 82 -4.24 10.99 5.07
CA THR A 82 -3.86 10.61 6.43
C THR A 82 -3.08 11.75 7.07
N ASP A 83 -3.71 12.43 8.03
CA ASP A 83 -3.02 13.37 8.92
C ASP A 83 -2.20 12.54 9.91
N PHE A 84 -0.88 12.73 9.96
CA PHE A 84 -0.04 11.96 10.86
C PHE A 84 0.31 12.74 12.13
N ALA A 85 -0.15 12.26 13.28
CA ALA A 85 0.56 12.46 14.54
C ALA A 85 1.36 11.18 14.81
N TYR A 86 2.68 11.23 14.66
CA TYR A 86 3.54 10.07 14.91
C TYR A 86 3.68 9.84 16.41
N ASP A 87 3.24 8.69 16.89
CA ASP A 87 3.57 8.21 18.23
C ASP A 87 4.90 7.44 18.19
N PRO A 88 6.00 7.97 18.77
CA PRO A 88 7.29 7.28 18.81
C PRO A 88 7.29 5.94 19.54
N THR A 89 6.20 5.62 20.25
CA THR A 89 6.04 4.36 20.95
C THR A 89 5.32 3.29 20.13
N GLU A 90 4.79 3.61 18.96
CA GLU A 90 4.13 2.64 18.09
C GLU A 90 5.16 1.77 17.35
N GLU A 91 4.98 0.45 17.45
CA GLU A 91 5.78 -0.50 16.67
C GLU A 91 5.44 -0.39 15.19
N LEU A 92 6.47 -0.35 14.35
CA LEU A 92 6.30 -0.40 12.90
C LEU A 92 5.59 -1.70 12.48
N PRO A 93 4.76 -1.65 11.44
CA PRO A 93 4.16 -2.85 10.88
C PRO A 93 5.26 -3.82 10.44
N ARG A 94 5.19 -5.04 10.96
CA ARG A 94 6.10 -6.12 10.59
C ARG A 94 5.47 -6.92 9.47
N PHE A 95 6.10 -6.85 8.30
CA PHE A 95 5.68 -7.63 7.14
C PHE A 95 6.17 -9.07 7.26
N ASN A 96 5.30 -10.01 6.90
CA ASN A 96 5.60 -11.42 6.71
C ASN A 96 5.67 -11.71 5.22
N TYR A 97 6.56 -12.63 4.85
CA TYR A 97 6.84 -12.96 3.47
C TYR A 97 6.78 -14.46 3.25
N SER A 98 6.16 -14.86 2.14
CA SER A 98 6.30 -16.21 1.59
C SER A 98 7.13 -16.13 0.30
N ILE A 99 8.17 -16.96 0.18
CA ILE A 99 9.10 -16.96 -0.94
C ILE A 99 9.17 -18.37 -1.52
N GLU A 100 9.02 -18.50 -2.84
CA GLU A 100 9.14 -19.75 -3.58
C GLU A 100 10.07 -19.54 -4.79
N ASN A 101 11.07 -20.38 -4.97
CA ASN A 101 12.05 -20.29 -6.08
C ASN A 101 12.67 -18.88 -6.22
N ALA A 102 13.05 -18.27 -5.07
CA ALA A 102 13.56 -16.90 -4.95
C ALA A 102 12.58 -15.77 -5.32
N ASN A 103 11.33 -16.10 -5.66
CA ASN A 103 10.28 -15.14 -5.97
C ASN A 103 9.33 -14.97 -4.79
N LEU A 104 8.91 -13.73 -4.54
CA LEU A 104 7.93 -13.38 -3.54
C LEU A 104 6.54 -13.86 -3.98
N LYS A 105 5.88 -14.62 -3.10
CA LYS A 105 4.54 -15.17 -3.32
C LYS A 105 3.49 -14.58 -2.41
N GLU A 106 3.88 -14.10 -1.23
CA GLU A 106 2.96 -13.41 -0.33
C GLU A 106 3.66 -12.27 0.40
N VAL A 107 2.92 -11.18 0.57
CA VAL A 107 3.21 -10.14 1.56
C VAL A 107 1.99 -9.99 2.47
N SER A 108 2.18 -10.16 3.77
CA SER A 108 1.10 -10.04 4.74
C SER A 108 1.54 -9.30 6.00
N PHE A 109 0.59 -8.72 6.74
CA PHE A 109 0.84 -8.16 8.06
C PHE A 109 -0.39 -8.20 8.94
N VAL A 110 -0.15 -8.12 10.24
CA VAL A 110 -1.17 -7.98 11.25
C VAL A 110 -0.94 -6.66 11.97
N TYR A 111 -1.99 -5.86 12.06
CA TYR A 111 -2.00 -4.63 12.84
C TYR A 111 -3.05 -4.76 13.94
N GLY A 112 -2.71 -4.34 15.15
CA GLY A 112 -3.58 -4.48 16.30
C GLY A 112 -3.41 -3.33 17.27
N VAL A 113 -4.53 -2.84 17.79
CA VAL A 113 -4.59 -1.72 18.73
C VAL A 113 -5.57 -2.06 19.85
N GLU A 114 -5.16 -1.84 21.09
CA GLU A 114 -5.98 -2.06 22.26
C GLU A 114 -6.04 -0.82 23.13
N ASN A 115 -7.25 -0.42 23.53
CA ASN A 115 -7.51 0.62 24.54
C ASN A 115 -6.76 1.95 24.34
N LYS A 116 -6.52 2.36 23.08
CA LYS A 116 -6.09 3.73 22.77
C LYS A 116 -7.21 4.70 23.16
N ASP A 117 -6.82 5.77 23.83
CA ASP A 117 -7.67 6.86 24.34
C ASP A 117 -7.84 8.02 23.36
N HIS A 118 -7.19 7.94 22.20
CA HIS A 118 -7.25 8.91 21.11
C HIS A 118 -7.57 8.22 19.79
N TRP A 119 -7.82 9.01 18.75
CA TRP A 119 -8.00 8.50 17.40
C TRP A 119 -6.71 7.84 16.91
N THR A 120 -6.81 6.72 16.19
CA THR A 120 -5.65 5.97 15.69
C THR A 120 -5.89 5.57 14.23
N ASP A 121 -4.80 5.51 13.46
CA ASP A 121 -4.83 5.11 12.06
C ASP A 121 -5.07 3.60 11.92
N MET A 122 -5.57 3.16 10.76
CA MET A 122 -5.89 1.73 10.51
C MET A 122 -4.83 1.02 9.65
N GLU A 123 -3.66 1.63 9.44
CA GLU A 123 -2.59 1.15 8.54
C GLU A 123 -3.07 0.97 7.08
N LYS A 124 -4.05 1.77 6.63
CA LYS A 124 -4.57 1.73 5.26
C LYS A 124 -3.51 2.12 4.22
N THR A 125 -2.62 3.05 4.57
CA THR A 125 -1.50 3.46 3.70
C THR A 125 -0.62 2.26 3.34
N GLN A 126 -0.35 1.37 4.29
CA GLN A 126 0.49 0.20 4.14
C GLN A 126 -0.21 -0.87 3.32
N GLN A 127 -1.54 -1.05 3.50
CA GLN A 127 -2.33 -1.90 2.60
C GLN A 127 -2.21 -1.44 1.15
N TYR A 128 -2.38 -0.14 0.90
CA TYR A 128 -2.27 0.41 -0.44
C TYR A 128 -0.85 0.26 -0.99
N LEU A 129 0.19 0.62 -0.23
CA LEU A 129 1.57 0.48 -0.66
C LEU A 129 1.91 -0.97 -1.02
N ILE A 130 1.49 -1.97 -0.25
CA ILE A 130 1.71 -3.38 -0.58
C ILE A 130 0.92 -3.79 -1.83
N ALA A 131 -0.36 -3.42 -1.92
CA ALA A 131 -1.20 -3.74 -3.08
C ALA A 131 -0.61 -3.18 -4.38
N MET A 132 0.00 -2.00 -4.31
CA MET A 132 0.69 -1.35 -5.43
C MET A 132 2.05 -2.00 -5.73
N ALA A 133 2.89 -2.14 -4.71
CA ALA A 133 4.28 -2.57 -4.85
C ALA A 133 4.42 -4.06 -5.20
N PHE A 134 3.49 -4.90 -4.74
CA PHE A 134 3.50 -6.34 -5.00
C PHE A 134 2.31 -6.77 -5.87
N GLY A 135 1.09 -6.38 -5.53
CA GLY A 135 -0.09 -6.92 -6.18
C GLY A 135 -0.31 -6.44 -7.61
N CYS A 136 0.17 -5.24 -7.97
CA CYS A 136 0.03 -4.68 -9.31
C CYS A 136 1.21 -5.01 -10.24
N THR A 137 2.00 -6.03 -9.91
CA THR A 137 3.24 -6.36 -10.65
C THR A 137 3.00 -7.25 -11.87
N ASP A 138 1.82 -7.85 -12.03
CA ASP A 138 1.48 -8.68 -13.20
C ASP A 138 1.83 -7.96 -14.52
N LYS A 139 2.57 -8.64 -15.41
CA LYS A 139 3.05 -8.12 -16.70
C LYS A 139 1.91 -7.93 -17.71
N GLU A 140 0.80 -8.66 -17.56
CA GLU A 140 -0.35 -8.57 -18.45
C GLU A 140 -1.14 -7.27 -18.27
N VAL A 141 -0.89 -6.53 -17.19
CA VAL A 141 -1.38 -5.16 -17.00
C VAL A 141 -0.75 -4.24 -18.05
N LYS A 142 -1.45 -4.03 -19.15
CA LYS A 142 -1.00 -3.19 -20.26
C LYS A 142 -1.14 -1.72 -19.91
N LEU A 143 -0.20 -0.90 -20.38
CA LEU A 143 -0.12 0.57 -20.20
C LEU A 143 -1.43 1.33 -20.51
N PHE A 144 -2.30 0.76 -21.34
CA PHE A 144 -3.54 1.37 -21.84
C PHE A 144 -4.83 0.62 -21.47
N PHE A 145 -4.74 -0.48 -20.71
CA PHE A 145 -5.91 -1.23 -20.23
C PHE A 145 -6.44 -0.62 -18.92
N PRO A 146 -7.67 -0.93 -18.46
CA PRO A 146 -8.24 -0.30 -17.27
C PRO A 146 -7.24 -0.39 -16.12
N ASN A 147 -6.89 0.77 -15.58
CA ASN A 147 -5.80 0.96 -14.63
C ASN A 147 -5.94 -0.03 -13.46
N THR A 148 -5.20 -1.13 -13.48
CA THR A 148 -5.25 -2.21 -12.48
C THR A 148 -5.14 -1.66 -11.09
N LEU A 149 -4.26 -0.68 -10.91
CA LEU A 149 -4.11 0.09 -9.70
C LEU A 149 -5.44 0.67 -9.21
N ASN A 150 -6.15 1.44 -10.05
CA ASN A 150 -7.43 2.03 -9.67
C ASN A 150 -8.50 0.97 -9.40
N VAL A 151 -8.54 -0.11 -10.18
CA VAL A 151 -9.50 -1.20 -9.97
C VAL A 151 -9.28 -1.87 -8.62
N VAL A 152 -8.04 -2.26 -8.31
CA VAL A 152 -7.65 -2.88 -7.04
C VAL A 152 -7.93 -1.92 -5.89
N LEU A 153 -7.42 -0.68 -5.96
CA LEU A 153 -7.60 0.31 -4.89
C LEU A 153 -9.07 0.64 -4.66
N SER A 154 -9.89 0.79 -5.70
CA SER A 154 -11.34 1.05 -5.54
C SER A 154 -12.10 -0.07 -4.83
N LYS A 155 -11.64 -1.32 -4.93
CA LYS A 155 -12.23 -2.46 -4.20
C LYS A 155 -11.81 -2.51 -2.73
N MET A 156 -10.67 -1.91 -2.40
CA MET A 156 -10.15 -1.80 -1.04
C MET A 156 -10.66 -0.53 -0.33
N LYS A 157 -10.97 0.52 -1.12
CA LYS A 157 -11.42 1.82 -0.63
C LYS A 157 -12.82 1.69 -0.01
N TYR A 158 -12.95 2.07 1.26
CA TYR A 158 -14.20 2.09 2.05
C TYR A 158 -14.77 0.75 2.52
N VAL A 159 -13.97 -0.32 2.52
CA VAL A 159 -14.39 -1.62 3.06
C VAL A 159 -13.39 -2.12 4.09
N ASP A 160 -13.90 -2.60 5.23
CA ASP A 160 -13.08 -3.20 6.30
C ASP A 160 -12.64 -4.62 5.90
N ASN A 161 -13.56 -5.42 5.38
CA ASN A 161 -13.35 -6.83 5.04
C ASN A 161 -13.47 -7.06 3.53
N PHE A 162 -12.45 -7.66 2.92
CA PHE A 162 -12.50 -8.03 1.51
C PHE A 162 -11.70 -9.30 1.23
N ASN A 163 -12.13 -10.01 0.19
CA ASN A 163 -11.41 -11.14 -0.38
C ASN A 163 -11.73 -11.20 -1.87
N PHE A 164 -10.78 -10.82 -2.72
CA PHE A 164 -10.97 -10.82 -4.16
C PHE A 164 -9.68 -11.14 -4.91
N THR A 165 -9.82 -11.64 -6.13
CA THR A 165 -8.71 -11.88 -7.04
C THR A 165 -8.78 -10.91 -8.21
N TYR A 166 -7.62 -10.46 -8.68
CA TYR A 166 -7.45 -9.69 -9.91
C TYR A 166 -6.16 -10.16 -10.59
N GLY A 167 -6.26 -10.66 -11.83
CA GLY A 167 -5.14 -11.35 -12.48
C GLY A 167 -4.77 -12.63 -11.71
N ASP A 168 -3.46 -12.83 -11.52
CA ASP A 168 -2.85 -13.91 -10.72
C ASP A 168 -2.83 -13.62 -9.19
N THR A 169 -3.34 -12.47 -8.78
CA THR A 169 -3.14 -11.95 -7.43
C THR A 169 -4.44 -11.91 -6.64
N ARG A 170 -4.41 -12.48 -5.44
CA ARG A 170 -5.45 -12.40 -4.42
C ARG A 170 -5.13 -11.32 -3.39
N TYR A 171 -6.17 -10.58 -3.01
CA TYR A 171 -6.16 -9.53 -1.99
C TYR A 171 -7.13 -9.90 -0.88
N PHE A 172 -6.64 -9.92 0.35
CA PHE A 172 -7.40 -10.34 1.52
C PHE A 172 -7.23 -9.34 2.67
N CYS A 173 -8.33 -8.98 3.31
CA CYS A 173 -8.35 -8.22 4.55
C CYS A 173 -9.49 -8.69 5.44
N ASN A 174 -9.17 -8.95 6.71
CA ASN A 174 -10.15 -9.20 7.76
C ASN A 174 -9.88 -8.32 8.98
N VAL A 175 -10.89 -7.56 9.39
CA VAL A 175 -10.89 -6.61 10.49
C VAL A 175 -11.86 -7.08 11.57
N GLU A 176 -11.35 -7.19 12.79
CA GLU A 176 -12.10 -7.38 14.03
C GLU A 176 -12.08 -6.05 14.81
N LYS A 177 -13.26 -5.49 15.12
CA LYS A 177 -13.40 -4.17 15.73
C LYS A 177 -14.46 -4.18 16.83
N ILE A 178 -14.07 -3.85 18.06
CA ILE A 178 -14.94 -3.73 19.25
C ILE A 178 -14.61 -2.41 19.95
N GLY A 179 -15.62 -1.65 20.38
CA GLY A 179 -15.41 -0.41 21.13
C GLY A 179 -14.78 0.75 20.35
N TYR A 180 -14.64 0.61 19.02
CA TYR A 180 -14.16 1.65 18.10
C TYR A 180 -15.19 1.95 17.00
N ILE A 181 -15.28 3.22 16.59
CA ILE A 181 -16.05 3.70 15.42
C ILE A 181 -15.14 4.34 14.37
N GLY A 182 -15.60 4.37 13.12
CA GLY A 182 -14.91 5.00 11.99
C GLY A 182 -14.45 4.01 10.91
N ASN A 183 -14.08 4.56 9.74
CA ASN A 183 -13.76 3.82 8.51
C ASN A 183 -12.33 4.08 8.01
N ASP A 184 -11.87 5.33 8.06
CA ASP A 184 -10.49 5.69 7.71
C ASP A 184 -9.60 5.82 8.97
N TYR A 185 -10.22 6.14 10.10
CA TYR A 185 -9.61 6.21 11.43
C TYR A 185 -10.51 5.51 12.44
N ILE A 186 -9.93 4.95 13.51
CA ILE A 186 -10.70 4.45 14.65
C ILE A 186 -10.72 5.48 15.77
N THR A 187 -11.89 5.70 16.39
CA THR A 187 -12.04 6.52 17.61
C THR A 187 -12.75 5.70 18.68
N PRO A 188 -12.25 5.66 19.93
CA PRO A 188 -12.88 4.88 20.99
C PRO A 188 -14.28 5.41 21.28
N ILE A 189 -15.22 4.50 21.54
CA ILE A 189 -16.56 4.86 22.02
C ILE A 189 -16.42 5.21 23.51
N GLU A 190 -16.82 6.43 23.92
CA GLU A 190 -16.76 6.93 25.30
C GLU A 190 -17.76 6.21 26.25
N ASP A 191 -17.60 4.90 26.43
CA ASP A 191 -18.54 4.09 27.23
C ASP A 191 -17.83 3.10 28.19
N GLY A 192 -16.52 3.30 28.43
CA GLY A 192 -15.74 2.50 29.39
C GLY A 192 -15.54 1.02 29.02
N GLN A 193 -15.95 0.60 27.82
CA GLN A 193 -15.72 -0.74 27.30
C GLN A 193 -14.27 -0.90 26.83
N LYS A 194 -13.71 -2.12 26.97
CA LYS A 194 -12.41 -2.45 26.36
C LYS A 194 -12.52 -2.28 24.85
N ALA A 195 -11.65 -1.44 24.28
CA ALA A 195 -11.61 -1.19 22.85
C ALA A 195 -10.52 -2.06 22.21
N TYR A 196 -10.86 -2.69 21.09
CA TYR A 196 -10.02 -3.62 20.38
C TYR A 196 -10.18 -3.44 18.87
N TYR A 197 -9.06 -3.32 18.17
CA TYR A 197 -8.99 -3.36 16.72
C TYR A 197 -7.90 -4.34 16.30
N LYS A 198 -8.21 -5.24 15.37
CA LYS A 198 -7.21 -6.09 14.72
C LYS A 198 -7.52 -6.25 13.24
N MET A 199 -6.49 -6.08 12.44
CA MET A 199 -6.53 -6.20 10.99
C MET A 199 -5.51 -7.23 10.54
N ASN A 200 -5.95 -8.17 9.72
CA ASN A 200 -5.08 -9.13 9.05
C ASN A 200 -5.18 -8.85 7.56
N PHE A 201 -4.07 -8.50 6.93
CA PHE A 201 -4.00 -8.17 5.52
C PHE A 201 -2.99 -9.07 4.81
N ALA A 202 -3.33 -9.52 3.61
CA ALA A 202 -2.45 -10.30 2.76
C ALA A 202 -2.68 -10.00 1.28
N VAL A 203 -1.57 -10.00 0.53
CA VAL A 203 -1.57 -10.06 -0.94
C VAL A 203 -0.78 -11.30 -1.32
N THR A 204 -1.41 -12.20 -2.06
CA THR A 204 -0.86 -13.50 -2.41
C THR A 204 -0.94 -13.71 -3.91
N LYS A 205 0.11 -14.24 -4.52
CA LYS A 205 0.12 -14.71 -5.91
C LYS A 205 -0.01 -16.22 -5.93
N ASP A 206 -1.12 -16.70 -6.47
CA ASP A 206 -1.29 -18.14 -6.70
C ASP A 206 -0.63 -18.51 -8.03
N LYS A 207 0.02 -19.68 -8.10
CA LYS A 207 0.36 -20.28 -9.39
C LYS A 207 -0.95 -20.69 -10.06
N GLU A 208 -1.13 -20.37 -11.34
CA GLU A 208 -1.94 -21.23 -12.19
C GLU A 208 -1.30 -22.62 -12.14
N GLU A 209 -2.01 -23.59 -11.55
CA GLU A 209 -1.83 -24.98 -11.92
C GLU A 209 -2.25 -25.07 -13.39
N SER A 210 -1.26 -25.06 -14.28
CA SER A 210 -1.47 -25.42 -15.68
C SER A 210 -1.76 -26.93 -15.72
N ASP A 211 -3.03 -27.28 -15.83
CA ASP A 211 -3.47 -28.61 -16.29
C ASP A 211 -3.21 -28.80 -17.79
#